data_AF-A0A382SU31-F1
#
_entry.id   AF-A0A382SU31-F1
#
_cell.length_a   1.000
_cell.length_b   1.000
_cell.length_c   1.000
_cell.angle_alpha   90.00
_cell.angle_beta   90.00
_cell.angle_gamma   90.00
#
_symmetry.space_group_name_H-M   'P 1'
#
loop_
_entity.id
_entity.type
_entity.pdbx_description
1 polymer ?
#
loop_
_entity_poly.entity_id
_entity_poly.type
_entity_poly.pdbx_seq_one_letter_code
_entity_poly.pdbx_strand_id
1 'polypeptide(L)'
;ALYPQMTVKENMAFGLKIRKLSQQDIDTRVMEAAQILKIDDFLERRPKELSGGQRQRVALGRAIVRKPQVFLFDEPLSNLDAKLRQEMRVEIKRLHQLLDTTMVYVTHDQTEAMTMGDRIAVMNNGIMEQVDSPEITYTKPANMFTSTFIGTPQINLFEGELRQKESEWVFISNELTIQIEKTHYQYSKLKSNKVIFGLRPEDIHDSDSSHIKDSKDTIDAKVEFVEYLGAEMNVHFTIQSNSFTAKLNRRIDTRVTDFLSVVFDVNRGHFFNISNGNIL
;
A
#
# COMPACT_ATOMS: atom_id res chain seq x y z
N ALA A 1 -21.14 10.56 -12.48
CA ALA A 1 -22.54 10.14 -12.73
C ALA A 1 -22.88 10.20 -14.22
N LEU A 2 -23.36 9.10 -14.82
CA LEU A 2 -23.85 9.03 -16.20
C LEU A 2 -25.30 9.52 -16.28
N TYR A 3 -25.69 10.11 -17.42
CA TYR A 3 -27.08 10.46 -17.68
C TYR A 3 -27.84 9.21 -18.17
N PRO A 4 -28.86 8.74 -17.43
CA PRO A 4 -29.50 7.44 -17.70
C PRO A 4 -30.33 7.42 -18.99
N GLN A 5 -30.78 8.59 -19.45
CA GLN A 5 -31.60 8.73 -20.66
C GLN A 5 -30.78 8.90 -21.94
N MET A 6 -29.47 9.17 -21.80
CA MET A 6 -28.56 9.36 -22.92
C MET A 6 -27.86 8.04 -23.28
N THR A 7 -27.54 7.83 -24.55
CA THR A 7 -26.65 6.74 -24.98
C THR A 7 -25.23 6.95 -24.45
N VAL A 8 -24.37 5.94 -24.60
CA VAL A 8 -22.93 6.05 -24.29
C VAL A 8 -22.29 7.18 -25.11
N LYS A 9 -22.56 7.21 -26.42
CA LYS A 9 -22.07 8.25 -27.33
C LYS A 9 -22.48 9.64 -26.87
N GLU A 10 -23.76 9.81 -26.50
CA GLU A 10 -24.29 11.08 -26.02
C GLU A 10 -23.69 11.49 -24.67
N ASN A 11 -23.52 10.54 -23.75
CA ASN A 11 -22.88 10.76 -22.46
C ASN A 11 -21.47 11.33 -22.64
N MET A 12 -20.68 10.74 -23.55
CA MET A 12 -19.32 11.17 -23.89
C MET A 12 -19.32 12.53 -24.60
N ALA A 13 -20.18 12.71 -25.61
CA ALA A 13 -20.27 13.93 -26.39
C ALA A 13 -20.76 15.17 -25.59
N PHE A 14 -21.52 14.96 -24.52
CA PHE A 14 -22.23 16.02 -23.79
C PHE A 14 -21.35 17.24 -23.44
N GLY A 15 -20.16 17.00 -22.86
CA GLY A 15 -19.25 18.07 -22.46
C GLY A 15 -18.65 18.83 -23.65
N LEU A 16 -18.47 18.16 -24.78
CA LEU A 16 -17.94 18.76 -26.00
C LEU A 16 -19.00 19.62 -26.71
N LYS A 17 -20.26 19.16 -26.71
CA LYS A 17 -21.41 19.93 -27.23
C LYS A 17 -21.57 21.27 -26.49
N ILE A 18 -21.45 21.27 -25.16
CA ILE A 18 -21.51 22.52 -24.36
C ILE A 18 -20.39 23.49 -24.74
N ARG A 19 -19.20 22.98 -25.05
CA ARG A 19 -18.05 23.77 -25.53
C ARG A 19 -18.16 24.20 -27.00
N LYS A 20 -19.28 23.88 -27.66
CA LYS A 20 -19.58 24.25 -29.06
C LYS A 20 -18.52 23.75 -30.07
N LEU A 21 -17.92 22.58 -29.81
CA LEU A 21 -17.07 21.93 -30.80
C LEU A 21 -17.87 21.51 -32.03
N SER A 22 -17.21 21.38 -33.18
CA SER A 22 -17.83 20.88 -34.39
C SER A 22 -18.30 19.43 -34.22
N GLN A 23 -19.33 19.02 -34.96
CA GLN A 23 -19.84 17.65 -34.90
C GLN A 23 -18.75 16.64 -35.32
N GLN A 24 -17.92 17.00 -36.30
CA GLN A 24 -16.78 16.19 -36.73
C GLN A 24 -15.76 15.98 -35.60
N ASP A 25 -15.36 17.03 -34.90
CA ASP A 25 -14.42 16.91 -33.76
C ASP A 25 -15.00 16.06 -32.63
N ILE A 26 -16.30 16.19 -32.38
CA ILE A 26 -17.00 15.41 -31.36
C ILE A 26 -16.95 13.93 -31.72
N ASP A 27 -17.33 13.57 -32.94
CA ASP A 27 -17.36 12.18 -33.39
C ASP A 27 -15.96 11.55 -33.37
N THR A 28 -14.94 12.27 -33.85
CA THR A 28 -13.54 11.81 -33.80
C THR A 28 -13.10 11.54 -32.37
N ARG A 29 -13.27 12.50 -31.44
CA ARG A 29 -12.82 12.35 -30.05
C ARG A 29 -13.59 11.26 -29.32
N VAL A 30 -14.90 11.14 -29.55
CA VAL A 30 -15.71 10.09 -28.94
C VAL A 30 -15.25 8.72 -29.44
N MET A 31 -14.99 8.56 -30.73
CA MET A 31 -14.50 7.31 -31.29
C MET A 31 -13.11 6.94 -30.77
N GLU A 32 -12.16 7.87 -30.76
CA GLU A 32 -10.81 7.69 -30.19
C GLU A 32 -10.90 7.18 -28.74
N ALA A 33 -11.68 7.87 -27.89
CA ALA A 33 -11.84 7.49 -26.50
C ALA A 33 -12.55 6.15 -26.34
N ALA A 34 -13.54 5.85 -27.18
CA ALA A 34 -14.27 4.58 -27.14
C ALA A 34 -13.37 3.39 -27.49
N GLN A 35 -12.49 3.54 -28.48
CA GLN A 35 -11.51 2.51 -28.85
C GLN A 35 -10.48 2.28 -27.74
N ILE A 36 -9.95 3.36 -27.16
CA ILE A 36 -9.00 3.28 -26.04
C ILE A 36 -9.60 2.48 -24.88
N LEU A 37 -10.88 2.73 -24.59
CA LEU A 37 -11.60 2.09 -23.49
C LEU A 37 -12.28 0.77 -23.86
N LYS A 38 -12.19 0.34 -25.13
CA LYS A 38 -12.86 -0.85 -25.67
C LYS A 38 -14.36 -0.85 -25.37
N ILE A 39 -15.04 0.25 -25.71
CA ILE A 39 -16.48 0.45 -25.55
C ILE A 39 -17.16 0.93 -26.84
N ASP A 40 -16.47 0.84 -27.97
CA ASP A 40 -16.96 1.21 -29.30
C ASP A 40 -18.22 0.43 -29.70
N ASP A 41 -18.30 -0.86 -29.36
CA ASP A 41 -19.51 -1.69 -29.57
C ASP A 41 -20.72 -1.28 -28.72
N PHE A 42 -20.53 -0.41 -27.72
CA PHE A 42 -21.56 0.00 -26.77
C PHE A 42 -22.06 1.44 -26.99
N LEU A 43 -21.56 2.15 -28.00
CA LEU A 43 -21.84 3.57 -28.22
C LEU A 43 -23.34 3.91 -28.27
N GLU A 44 -24.16 3.02 -28.84
CA GLU A 44 -25.62 3.21 -28.98
C GLU A 44 -26.43 2.71 -27.78
N ARG A 45 -25.79 2.01 -26.83
CA ARG A 45 -26.46 1.51 -25.63
C ARG A 45 -26.68 2.64 -24.62
N ARG A 46 -27.65 2.46 -23.73
CA ARG A 46 -27.91 3.31 -22.57
C ARG A 46 -27.28 2.70 -21.30
N PRO A 47 -26.96 3.51 -20.26
CA PRO A 47 -26.29 3.03 -19.05
C PRO A 47 -26.92 1.82 -18.34
N LYS A 48 -28.24 1.66 -18.44
CA LYS A 48 -28.98 0.51 -17.86
C LYS A 48 -28.68 -0.83 -18.54
N GLU A 49 -28.17 -0.81 -19.78
CA GLU A 49 -27.85 -1.98 -20.60
C GLU A 49 -26.38 -2.42 -20.46
N LEU A 50 -25.65 -1.76 -19.57
CA LEU A 50 -24.22 -1.94 -19.35
C LEU A 50 -23.95 -2.63 -18.01
N SER A 51 -22.89 -3.43 -17.96
CA SER A 51 -22.32 -3.92 -16.69
C SER A 51 -21.74 -2.76 -15.86
N GLY A 52 -21.44 -3.02 -14.57
CA GLY A 52 -20.78 -2.04 -13.71
C GLY A 52 -19.47 -1.51 -14.29
N GLY A 53 -18.59 -2.41 -14.74
CA GLY A 53 -17.32 -2.05 -15.38
C GLY A 53 -17.49 -1.27 -16.68
N GLN A 54 -18.49 -1.63 -17.50
CA GLN A 54 -18.79 -0.87 -18.72
C GLN A 54 -19.26 0.55 -18.39
N ARG A 55 -20.15 0.73 -17.40
CA ARG A 55 -20.55 2.07 -16.92
C ARG A 55 -19.36 2.88 -16.44
N GLN A 56 -18.43 2.26 -15.72
CA GLN A 56 -17.19 2.87 -15.25
C GLN A 56 -16.35 3.39 -16.43
N ARG A 57 -16.15 2.56 -17.45
CA ARG A 57 -15.42 2.93 -18.68
C ARG A 57 -16.09 4.08 -19.40
N VAL A 58 -17.41 4.08 -19.52
CA VAL A 58 -18.15 5.21 -20.12
C VAL A 58 -17.92 6.49 -19.30
N ALA A 59 -17.95 6.41 -17.96
CA ALA A 59 -17.70 7.56 -17.10
C ALA A 59 -16.28 8.12 -17.30
N LEU A 60 -15.30 7.23 -17.45
CA LEU A 60 -13.92 7.61 -17.79
C LEU A 60 -13.81 8.22 -19.19
N GLY A 61 -14.54 7.67 -20.17
CA GLY A 61 -14.62 8.19 -21.53
C GLY A 61 -15.08 9.63 -21.57
N ARG A 62 -16.05 10.01 -20.72
CA ARG A 62 -16.51 11.41 -20.58
C ARG A 62 -15.41 12.37 -20.13
N ALA A 63 -14.43 11.90 -19.38
CA ALA A 63 -13.27 12.68 -18.99
C ALA A 63 -12.23 12.72 -20.13
N ILE A 64 -11.93 11.56 -20.74
CA ILE A 64 -10.90 11.43 -21.79
C ILE A 64 -11.21 12.28 -23.02
N VAL A 65 -12.45 12.30 -23.50
CA VAL A 65 -12.83 13.08 -24.69
C VAL A 65 -12.54 14.58 -24.55
N ARG A 66 -12.41 15.09 -23.32
CA ARG A 66 -12.10 16.50 -23.05
C ARG A 66 -10.62 16.83 -23.25
N LYS A 67 -9.72 15.84 -23.29
CA LYS A 67 -8.26 16.00 -23.30
C LYS A 67 -7.78 17.04 -22.25
N PRO A 68 -8.11 16.85 -20.95
CA PRO A 68 -7.70 17.78 -19.90
C PRO A 68 -6.18 17.69 -19.65
N GLN A 69 -5.60 18.72 -19.04
CA GLN A 69 -4.21 18.67 -18.56
C GLN A 69 -4.05 17.83 -17.29
N VAL A 70 -5.11 17.71 -16.49
CA VAL A 70 -5.13 16.97 -15.23
C VAL A 70 -6.42 16.16 -15.13
N PHE A 71 -6.30 14.89 -14.78
CA PHE A 71 -7.41 14.06 -14.34
C PHE A 71 -7.47 14.00 -12.82
N LEU A 72 -8.66 14.13 -12.27
CA LEU A 72 -8.94 14.00 -10.84
C LEU A 72 -9.85 12.79 -10.63
N PHE A 73 -9.41 11.87 -9.80
CA PHE A 73 -10.16 10.67 -9.41
C PHE A 73 -10.38 10.70 -7.91
N ASP A 74 -11.64 10.62 -7.50
CA ASP A 74 -12.05 10.61 -6.10
C ASP A 74 -12.71 9.27 -5.79
N GLU A 75 -11.96 8.39 -5.12
CA GLU A 75 -12.33 7.01 -4.77
C GLU A 75 -13.11 6.25 -5.86
N PRO A 76 -12.62 6.21 -7.12
CA PRO A 76 -13.45 5.77 -8.23
C PRO A 76 -13.85 4.28 -8.12
N LEU A 77 -13.09 3.44 -7.41
CA LEU A 77 -13.29 1.99 -7.36
C LEU A 77 -13.93 1.48 -6.06
N SER A 78 -14.32 2.37 -5.14
CA SER A 78 -14.85 2.02 -3.81
C SER A 78 -16.13 1.17 -3.89
N ASN A 79 -17.01 1.46 -4.85
CA ASN A 79 -18.31 0.78 -5.03
C ASN A 79 -18.26 -0.49 -5.89
N LEU A 80 -17.07 -0.96 -6.27
CA LEU A 80 -16.89 -2.15 -7.12
C LEU A 80 -16.55 -3.38 -6.28
N ASP A 81 -16.95 -4.56 -6.74
CA ASP A 81 -16.49 -5.83 -6.16
C ASP A 81 -14.98 -6.03 -6.36
N ALA A 82 -14.37 -6.92 -5.57
CA ALA A 82 -12.92 -7.11 -5.54
C ALA A 82 -12.32 -7.48 -6.91
N LYS A 83 -13.01 -8.34 -7.69
CA LYS A 83 -12.52 -8.79 -9.01
C LYS A 83 -12.54 -7.63 -9.99
N LEU A 84 -13.67 -6.93 -10.08
CA LEU A 84 -13.80 -5.79 -10.98
C LEU A 84 -12.88 -4.63 -10.57
N ARG A 85 -12.66 -4.43 -9.26
CA ARG A 85 -11.69 -3.45 -8.74
C ARG A 85 -10.27 -3.74 -9.24
N GLN A 86 -9.83 -4.99 -9.16
CA GLN A 86 -8.52 -5.39 -9.67
C GLN A 86 -8.40 -5.16 -11.18
N GLU A 87 -9.41 -5.54 -11.96
CA GLU A 87 -9.43 -5.30 -13.41
C GLU A 87 -9.36 -3.81 -13.76
N MET A 88 -10.17 -2.98 -13.08
CA MET A 88 -10.22 -1.54 -13.34
C MET A 88 -8.94 -0.81 -12.92
N ARG A 89 -8.28 -1.26 -11.84
CA ARG A 89 -6.97 -0.74 -11.40
C ARG A 89 -5.92 -0.87 -12.49
N VAL A 90 -5.82 -2.05 -13.10
CA VAL A 90 -4.91 -2.30 -14.23
C VAL A 90 -5.26 -1.41 -15.42
N GLU A 91 -6.55 -1.28 -15.72
CA GLU A 91 -7.00 -0.45 -16.84
C GLU A 91 -6.66 1.04 -16.62
N ILE A 92 -6.86 1.57 -15.41
CA ILE A 92 -6.49 2.97 -15.10
C ILE A 92 -4.98 3.18 -15.22
N LYS A 93 -4.16 2.25 -14.71
CA LYS A 93 -2.69 2.36 -14.85
C LYS A 93 -2.25 2.33 -16.31
N ARG A 94 -2.86 1.47 -17.13
CA ARG A 94 -2.62 1.42 -18.58
C ARG A 94 -3.03 2.72 -19.27
N LEU A 95 -4.17 3.29 -18.89
CA LEU A 95 -4.64 4.57 -19.43
C LEU A 95 -3.71 5.73 -19.06
N HIS A 96 -3.19 5.75 -17.83
CA HIS A 96 -2.17 6.73 -17.42
C HIS A 96 -0.94 6.66 -18.32
N GLN A 97 -0.41 5.46 -18.55
CA GLN A 97 0.74 5.24 -19.44
C GLN A 97 0.46 5.63 -20.90
N LEU A 98 -0.77 5.40 -21.39
CA LEU A 98 -1.13 5.72 -22.77
C LEU A 98 -1.35 7.22 -23.00
N LEU A 99 -1.98 7.90 -22.03
CA LEU A 99 -2.39 9.29 -22.16
C LEU A 99 -1.29 10.29 -21.76
N ASP A 100 -0.30 9.84 -20.99
CA ASP A 100 0.82 10.65 -20.49
C ASP A 100 0.36 12.01 -19.93
N THR A 101 -0.74 11.98 -19.18
CA THR A 101 -1.40 13.16 -18.62
C THR A 101 -1.35 13.07 -17.10
N THR A 102 -1.20 14.21 -16.42
CA THR A 102 -1.18 14.25 -14.94
C THR A 102 -2.48 13.67 -14.36
N MET A 103 -2.36 12.71 -13.43
CA MET A 103 -3.49 12.14 -12.72
C MET A 103 -3.30 12.32 -11.20
N VAL A 104 -4.32 12.84 -10.53
CA VAL A 104 -4.42 12.86 -9.07
C VAL A 104 -5.51 11.88 -8.68
N TYR A 105 -5.15 10.89 -7.86
CA TYR A 105 -6.02 9.79 -7.47
C TYR A 105 -6.12 9.73 -5.95
N VAL A 106 -7.34 9.85 -5.43
CA VAL A 106 -7.65 9.79 -4.00
C VAL A 106 -8.24 8.41 -3.68
N THR A 107 -7.72 7.76 -2.64
CA THR A 107 -8.17 6.46 -2.16
C THR A 107 -7.79 6.25 -0.70
N HIS A 108 -8.57 5.43 -0.01
CA HIS A 108 -8.22 4.87 1.30
C HIS A 108 -7.66 3.45 1.20
N ASP A 109 -7.59 2.85 0.00
CA ASP A 109 -7.02 1.52 -0.23
C ASP A 109 -5.51 1.62 -0.49
N GLN A 110 -4.73 1.09 0.45
CA GLN A 110 -3.27 1.08 0.37
C GLN A 110 -2.77 0.34 -0.88
N THR A 111 -3.43 -0.75 -1.29
CA THR A 111 -3.04 -1.54 -2.46
C THR A 111 -3.24 -0.72 -3.73
N GLU A 112 -4.31 0.07 -3.83
CA GLU A 112 -4.49 1.02 -4.94
C GLU A 112 -3.35 2.03 -4.99
N ALA A 113 -3.04 2.68 -3.87
CA ALA A 113 -1.96 3.67 -3.80
C ALA A 113 -0.60 3.06 -4.21
N MET A 114 -0.28 1.88 -3.67
CA MET A 114 0.99 1.18 -3.88
C MET A 114 1.19 0.67 -5.31
N THR A 115 0.11 0.31 -6.00
CA THR A 115 0.20 -0.31 -7.35
C THR A 115 -0.05 0.67 -8.49
N MET A 116 -0.78 1.76 -8.25
CA MET A 116 -1.14 2.73 -9.28
C MET A 116 -0.24 3.97 -9.25
N GLY A 117 0.16 4.42 -8.06
CA GLY A 117 0.86 5.69 -7.86
C GLY A 117 2.29 5.66 -8.38
N ASP A 118 2.68 6.70 -9.11
CA ASP A 118 4.11 6.98 -9.33
C ASP A 118 4.73 7.63 -8.07
N ARG A 119 3.91 8.41 -7.35
CA ARG A 119 4.16 8.93 -6.00
C ARG A 119 2.88 8.83 -5.17
N ILE A 120 3.03 8.67 -3.87
CA ILE A 120 1.97 8.58 -2.87
C ILE A 120 2.11 9.76 -1.92
N ALA A 121 1.04 10.54 -1.75
CA ALA A 121 0.94 11.52 -0.69
C ALA A 121 0.12 10.94 0.46
N VAL A 122 0.79 10.54 1.55
CA VAL A 122 0.14 10.04 2.76
C VAL A 122 -0.37 11.23 3.57
N MET A 123 -1.65 11.22 3.93
CA MET A 123 -2.30 12.31 4.67
C MET A 123 -2.96 11.78 5.93
N ASN A 124 -2.93 12.59 6.99
CA ASN A 124 -3.52 12.31 8.29
C ASN A 124 -4.13 13.59 8.87
N ASN A 125 -5.43 13.59 9.17
CA ASN A 125 -6.13 14.75 9.74
C ASN A 125 -5.86 16.09 9.01
N GLY A 126 -5.76 16.04 7.68
CA GLY A 126 -5.48 17.22 6.85
C GLY A 126 -4.00 17.62 6.76
N ILE A 127 -3.09 16.91 7.44
CA ILE A 127 -1.65 17.11 7.36
C ILE A 127 -1.06 16.09 6.38
N MET A 128 -0.14 16.55 5.54
CA MET A 128 0.63 15.69 4.63
C MET A 128 1.83 15.14 5.39
N GLU A 129 1.82 13.84 5.64
CA GLU A 129 2.84 13.15 6.45
C GLU A 129 4.08 12.81 5.61
N GLN A 130 3.87 12.35 4.36
CA GLN A 130 4.95 11.97 3.45
C GLN A 130 4.49 12.06 1.99
N VAL A 131 5.40 12.45 1.07
CA VAL A 131 5.16 12.34 -0.38
C VAL A 131 6.36 11.72 -1.10
N ASP A 132 6.26 10.44 -1.43
CA ASP A 132 7.36 9.72 -2.07
C ASP A 132 6.88 8.61 -3.02
N SER A 133 7.79 7.90 -3.68
CA SER A 133 7.45 6.70 -4.43
C SER A 133 6.82 5.63 -3.52
N PRO A 134 6.04 4.68 -4.06
CA PRO A 134 5.52 3.56 -3.28
C PRO A 134 6.62 2.81 -2.50
N GLU A 135 7.75 2.54 -3.15
CA GLU A 135 8.88 1.84 -2.54
C GLU A 135 9.46 2.62 -1.36
N ILE A 136 9.71 3.92 -1.51
CA ILE A 136 10.29 4.74 -0.44
C ILE A 136 9.27 4.95 0.69
N THR A 137 7.99 5.14 0.36
CA THR A 137 6.91 5.25 1.35
C THR A 137 6.83 3.99 2.22
N TYR A 138 7.08 2.80 1.65
CA TYR A 138 7.08 1.54 2.38
C TYR A 138 8.36 1.31 3.21
N THR A 139 9.53 1.47 2.56
CA THR A 139 10.85 1.09 3.10
C THR A 139 11.52 2.17 3.93
N LYS A 140 11.10 3.43 3.79
CA LYS A 140 11.62 4.60 4.51
C LYS A 140 10.44 5.51 4.90
N PRO A 141 9.54 5.03 5.78
CA PRO A 141 8.42 5.85 6.24
C PRO A 141 8.94 7.10 6.96
N ALA A 142 8.27 8.25 6.84
CA ALA A 142 8.72 9.48 7.49
C ALA A 142 8.54 9.47 9.02
N ASN A 143 7.53 8.74 9.49
CA ASN A 143 7.15 8.64 10.88
C ASN A 143 6.37 7.35 11.16
N MET A 144 6.06 7.15 12.44
CA MET A 144 5.35 5.98 12.94
C MET A 144 3.96 5.84 12.30
N PHE A 145 3.24 6.94 12.07
CA PHE A 145 1.94 6.88 11.40
C PHE A 145 2.07 6.32 9.98
N THR A 146 3.01 6.82 9.17
CA THR A 146 3.20 6.27 7.83
C THR A 146 3.61 4.80 7.85
N SER A 147 4.43 4.39 8.82
CA SER A 147 4.84 2.99 8.97
C SER A 147 3.68 2.04 9.34
N THR A 148 2.76 2.47 10.21
CA THR A 148 1.61 1.66 10.63
C THR A 148 0.47 1.72 9.64
N PHE A 149 0.36 2.82 8.90
CA PHE A 149 -0.69 3.03 7.91
C PHE A 149 -0.41 2.33 6.58
N ILE A 150 0.85 2.17 6.17
CA ILE A 150 1.21 1.53 4.90
C ILE A 150 1.78 0.14 5.16
N GLY A 151 1.12 -0.89 4.64
CA GLY A 151 1.55 -2.29 4.73
C GLY A 151 0.55 -3.18 5.45
N THR A 152 0.36 -4.39 4.93
CA THR A 152 -0.51 -5.42 5.51
C THR A 152 0.25 -6.76 5.51
N PRO A 153 0.49 -7.39 6.67
CA PRO A 153 0.10 -6.96 8.00
C PRO A 153 0.83 -5.67 8.47
N GLN A 154 0.33 -5.06 9.54
CA GLN A 154 0.91 -3.83 10.07
C GLN A 154 2.34 -4.08 10.60
N ILE A 155 3.16 -3.03 10.60
CA ILE A 155 4.48 -3.07 11.24
C ILE A 155 4.32 -3.43 12.74
N ASN A 156 5.19 -4.31 13.24
CA ASN A 156 5.25 -4.62 14.66
C ASN A 156 5.91 -3.47 15.40
N LEU A 157 5.37 -3.05 16.55
CA LEU A 157 5.93 -1.96 17.35
C LEU A 157 6.26 -2.47 18.76
N PHE A 158 7.49 -2.20 19.20
CA PHE A 158 8.00 -2.58 20.52
C PHE A 158 8.44 -1.32 21.26
N GLU A 159 7.83 -1.04 22.41
CA GLU A 159 8.29 0.05 23.28
C GLU A 159 9.48 -0.41 24.13
N GLY A 160 10.54 0.40 24.20
CA GLY A 160 11.72 0.04 24.95
C GLY A 160 12.71 1.19 25.13
N GLU A 161 13.94 0.84 25.46
CA GLU A 161 15.03 1.78 25.71
C GLU A 161 16.28 1.38 24.93
N LEU A 162 16.90 2.35 24.28
CA LEU A 162 18.25 2.21 23.74
C LEU A 162 19.26 2.41 24.85
N ARG A 163 20.21 1.49 24.99
CA ARG A 163 21.36 1.63 25.88
C ARG A 163 22.63 1.35 25.13
N GLN A 164 23.67 2.10 25.48
CA GLN A 164 25.01 1.81 25.02
C GLN A 164 25.69 0.88 26.03
N LYS A 165 26.10 -0.31 25.58
CA LYS A 165 26.89 -1.26 26.36
C LYS A 165 28.25 -1.37 25.70
N GLU A 166 29.28 -0.87 26.39
CA GLU A 166 30.63 -0.73 25.82
C GLU A 166 30.62 0.08 24.52
N SER A 167 30.89 -0.55 23.37
CA SER A 167 30.90 0.06 22.03
C SER A 167 29.71 -0.36 21.15
N GLU A 168 28.70 -1.00 21.74
CA GLU A 168 27.54 -1.53 21.02
C GLU A 168 26.24 -0.91 21.55
N TRP A 169 25.27 -0.75 20.65
CA TRP A 169 23.92 -0.32 21.01
C TRP A 169 23.04 -1.55 21.20
N VAL A 170 22.26 -1.55 22.27
CA VAL A 170 21.23 -2.56 22.52
C VAL A 170 19.89 -1.89 22.72
N PHE A 171 18.85 -2.49 22.15
CA PHE A 171 17.47 -2.14 22.43
C PHE A 171 16.91 -3.14 23.45
N ILE A 172 16.28 -2.63 24.51
CA ILE A 172 15.71 -3.45 25.58
C ILE A 172 14.22 -3.12 25.69
N SER A 173 13.37 -4.11 25.48
CA SER A 173 11.90 -4.04 25.66
C SER A 173 11.47 -5.20 26.55
N ASN A 174 11.21 -4.93 27.82
CA ASN A 174 10.98 -5.97 28.83
C ASN A 174 12.15 -6.97 28.84
N GLU A 175 11.91 -8.24 28.50
CA GLU A 175 12.95 -9.28 28.40
C GLU A 175 13.50 -9.46 26.97
N LEU A 176 12.93 -8.77 25.99
CA LEU A 176 13.47 -8.72 24.64
C LEU A 176 14.71 -7.82 24.62
N THR A 177 15.87 -8.41 24.35
CA THR A 177 17.13 -7.67 24.14
C THR A 177 17.61 -7.92 22.72
N ILE A 178 17.76 -6.83 21.97
CA ILE A 178 18.18 -6.86 20.57
C ILE A 178 19.51 -6.11 20.46
N GLN A 179 20.50 -6.74 19.84
CA GLN A 179 21.76 -6.08 19.51
C GLN A 179 21.59 -5.29 18.20
N ILE A 180 22.03 -4.03 18.18
CA ILE A 180 21.94 -3.20 16.99
C ILE A 180 23.30 -3.17 16.31
N GLU A 181 23.36 -3.64 15.06
CA GLU A 181 24.58 -3.64 14.27
C GLU A 181 24.95 -2.24 13.77
N LYS A 182 26.25 -1.99 13.58
CA LYS A 182 26.79 -0.72 13.04
C LYS A 182 26.31 -0.40 11.62
N THR A 183 25.83 -1.42 10.91
CA THR A 183 25.26 -1.36 9.55
C THR A 183 23.84 -0.78 9.53
N HIS A 184 23.15 -0.73 10.68
CA HIS A 184 21.82 -0.14 10.78
C HIS A 184 21.81 1.33 10.33
N TYR A 185 20.90 1.72 9.44
CA TYR A 185 20.95 3.05 8.81
C TYR A 185 20.74 4.22 9.79
N GLN A 186 20.13 3.98 10.96
CA GLN A 186 19.99 4.96 12.05
C GLN A 186 21.11 4.89 13.11
N TYR A 187 22.09 3.99 12.99
CA TYR A 187 23.06 3.70 14.06
C TYR A 187 23.78 4.95 14.58
N SER A 188 24.18 5.85 13.68
CA SER A 188 24.89 7.10 14.01
C SER A 188 24.03 8.12 14.77
N LYS A 189 22.70 7.98 14.77
CA LYS A 189 21.76 8.88 15.43
C LYS A 189 21.21 8.35 16.74
N LEU A 190 21.52 7.08 17.08
CA LEU A 190 21.05 6.46 18.31
C LEU A 190 21.60 7.22 19.53
N LYS A 191 20.75 7.32 20.55
CA LYS A 191 21.05 7.94 21.85
C LYS A 191 20.44 7.07 22.94
N SER A 192 20.92 7.18 24.17
CA SER A 192 20.31 6.47 25.29
C SER A 192 19.01 7.16 25.69
N ASN A 193 17.87 6.61 25.25
CA ASN A 193 16.55 7.13 25.54
C ASN A 193 15.47 6.05 25.33
N LYS A 194 14.25 6.35 25.79
CA LYS A 194 13.06 5.58 25.44
C LYS A 194 12.70 5.79 23.97
N VAL A 195 12.46 4.71 23.25
CA VAL A 195 12.13 4.68 21.83
C VAL A 195 11.10 3.61 21.53
N ILE A 196 10.53 3.68 20.34
CA ILE A 196 9.71 2.60 19.78
C ILE A 196 10.53 1.96 18.66
N PHE A 197 10.72 0.65 18.69
CA PHE A 197 11.30 -0.11 17.60
C PHE A 197 10.18 -0.70 16.73
N GLY A 198 10.22 -0.42 15.44
CA GLY A 198 9.30 -0.97 14.46
C GLY A 198 9.99 -1.96 13.53
N LEU A 199 9.37 -3.12 13.29
CA LEU A 199 9.88 -4.12 12.35
C LEU A 199 8.75 -4.73 11.54
N ARG A 200 8.92 -4.82 10.22
CA ARG A 200 7.86 -5.38 9.36
C ARG A 200 7.71 -6.89 9.60
N PRO A 201 6.49 -7.44 9.46
CA PRO A 201 6.27 -8.88 9.60
C PRO A 201 7.15 -9.73 8.69
N GLU A 202 7.42 -9.29 7.46
CA GLU A 202 8.27 -10.02 6.50
C GLU A 202 9.77 -9.95 6.82
N ASP A 203 10.20 -9.05 7.70
CA ASP A 203 11.58 -8.92 8.19
C ASP A 203 11.80 -9.74 9.48
N ILE A 204 10.81 -10.56 9.86
CA ILE A 204 10.91 -11.56 10.92
C ILE A 204 10.90 -12.93 10.24
N HIS A 205 11.99 -13.67 10.40
CA HIS A 205 12.24 -14.91 9.67
C HIS A 205 12.15 -16.11 10.59
N ASP A 206 11.77 -17.26 10.03
CA ASP A 206 11.91 -18.55 10.69
C ASP A 206 13.40 -18.93 10.74
N SER A 207 13.92 -19.20 11.94
CA SER A 207 15.34 -19.49 12.18
C SER A 207 15.87 -20.67 11.36
N ASP A 208 15.05 -21.68 11.08
CA ASP A 208 15.45 -22.85 10.27
C ASP A 208 15.76 -22.45 8.80
N SER A 209 15.07 -21.43 8.32
CA SER A 209 15.10 -20.97 6.92
C SER A 209 15.92 -19.70 6.72
N SER A 210 16.30 -19.04 7.81
CA SER A 210 17.01 -17.78 7.78
C SER A 210 18.41 -17.95 7.20
N HIS A 211 18.80 -17.03 6.33
CA HIS A 211 20.20 -16.88 5.92
C HIS A 211 21.05 -16.26 7.05
N ILE A 212 20.41 -15.69 8.06
CA ILE A 212 21.03 -15.12 9.26
C ILE A 212 21.20 -16.27 10.27
N LYS A 213 22.27 -17.04 10.12
CA LYS A 213 22.49 -18.29 10.87
C LYS A 213 23.12 -18.12 12.26
N ASP A 214 23.57 -16.91 12.59
CA ASP A 214 24.34 -16.60 13.81
C ASP A 214 23.84 -15.32 14.53
N SER A 215 22.58 -14.92 14.34
CA SER A 215 22.08 -13.76 15.08
C SER A 215 21.90 -14.11 16.55
N LYS A 216 22.49 -13.30 17.44
CA LYS A 216 22.11 -13.24 18.86
C LYS A 216 20.65 -12.79 19.05
N ASP A 217 19.98 -12.41 17.98
CA ASP A 217 18.60 -11.93 17.91
C ASP A 217 17.60 -13.04 17.51
N THR A 218 17.96 -14.31 17.76
CA THR A 218 17.02 -15.44 17.71
C THR A 218 16.18 -15.46 18.97
N ILE A 219 14.87 -15.53 18.82
CA ILE A 219 13.92 -15.46 19.92
C ILE A 219 12.94 -16.62 19.83
N ASP A 220 12.80 -17.36 20.93
CA ASP A 220 11.76 -18.38 21.07
C ASP A 220 10.45 -17.71 21.46
N ALA A 221 9.51 -17.69 20.54
CA ALA A 221 8.22 -17.03 20.72
C ALA A 221 7.08 -18.05 20.73
N LYS A 222 6.10 -17.83 21.59
CA LYS A 222 4.91 -18.69 21.65
C LYS A 222 4.02 -18.40 20.45
N VAL A 223 3.58 -19.45 19.75
CA VAL A 223 2.60 -19.30 18.66
C VAL A 223 1.20 -19.15 19.28
N GLU A 224 0.51 -18.06 18.97
CA GLU A 224 -0.88 -17.87 19.40
C GLU A 224 -1.87 -18.42 18.38
N PHE A 225 -1.74 -17.98 17.13
CA PHE A 225 -2.53 -18.49 16.02
C PHE A 225 -1.86 -18.19 14.68
N VAL A 226 -2.33 -18.89 13.63
CA VAL A 226 -1.80 -18.77 12.28
C VAL A 226 -2.92 -18.49 11.29
N GLU A 227 -2.73 -17.44 10.49
CA GLU A 227 -3.59 -17.11 9.36
C GLU A 227 -2.99 -17.68 8.08
N TYR A 228 -3.70 -18.63 7.46
CA TYR A 228 -3.28 -19.21 6.19
C TYR A 228 -3.75 -18.36 5.02
N LEU A 229 -2.81 -17.78 4.28
CA LEU A 229 -3.06 -16.93 3.10
C LEU A 229 -2.64 -17.62 1.78
N GLY A 230 -2.57 -18.95 1.79
CA GLY A 230 -2.21 -19.76 0.63
C GLY A 230 -0.72 -20.09 0.58
N ALA A 231 0.05 -19.31 -0.17
CA ALA A 231 1.51 -19.48 -0.30
C ALA A 231 2.28 -18.87 0.89
N GLU A 232 1.63 -17.98 1.62
CA GLU A 232 2.17 -17.26 2.76
C GLU A 232 1.29 -17.52 3.99
N MET A 233 1.83 -17.29 5.17
CA MET A 233 1.09 -17.27 6.42
C MET A 233 1.50 -16.09 7.28
N ASN A 234 0.53 -15.53 8.00
CA ASN A 234 0.82 -14.64 9.12
C ASN A 234 0.79 -15.48 10.38
N VAL A 235 1.92 -15.54 11.09
CA VAL A 235 2.01 -16.20 12.38
C VAL A 235 2.02 -15.13 13.45
N HIS A 236 1.07 -15.23 14.37
CA HIS A 236 0.92 -14.31 15.49
C HIS A 236 1.57 -14.93 16.71
N PHE A 237 2.47 -14.17 17.32
CA PHE A 237 3.33 -14.61 18.40
C PHE A 237 3.11 -13.79 19.65
N THR A 238 3.38 -14.42 20.80
CA THR A 238 3.65 -13.71 22.05
C THR A 238 5.00 -14.07 22.64
N ILE A 239 5.69 -13.03 23.10
CA ILE A 239 6.85 -13.13 24.00
C ILE A 239 6.46 -12.33 25.23
N GLN A 240 5.99 -13.04 26.25
CA GLN A 240 5.50 -12.45 27.50
C GLN A 240 4.39 -11.40 27.26
N SER A 241 4.68 -10.12 27.47
CA SER A 241 3.77 -8.99 27.29
C SER A 241 3.78 -8.40 25.87
N ASN A 242 4.74 -8.78 25.03
CA ASN A 242 4.83 -8.29 23.65
C ASN A 242 4.13 -9.27 22.71
N SER A 243 3.24 -8.76 21.86
CA SER A 243 2.65 -9.49 20.74
C SER A 243 3.18 -8.93 19.42
N PHE A 244 3.40 -9.82 18.45
CA PHE A 244 3.90 -9.44 17.13
C PHE A 244 3.51 -10.49 16.08
N THR A 245 3.58 -10.11 14.82
CA THR A 245 3.26 -10.95 13.68
C THR A 245 4.49 -11.13 12.80
N ALA A 246 4.78 -12.35 12.37
CA ALA A 246 5.72 -12.61 11.28
C ALA A 246 4.97 -13.09 10.04
N LYS A 247 5.46 -12.71 8.86
CA LYS A 247 4.95 -13.18 7.57
C LYS A 247 5.92 -14.21 7.00
N LEU A 248 5.50 -15.47 6.96
CA LEU A 248 6.35 -16.60 6.62
C LEU A 248 5.90 -17.29 5.32
N ASN A 249 6.87 -17.72 4.51
CA ASN A 249 6.64 -18.39 3.21
C ASN A 249 6.68 -19.92 3.29
N ARG A 250 6.81 -20.49 4.50
CA ARG A 250 6.88 -21.93 4.75
C ARG A 250 5.64 -22.38 5.49
N ARG A 251 5.15 -23.58 5.17
CA ARG A 251 4.15 -24.26 6.00
C ARG A 251 4.78 -24.75 7.30
N ILE A 252 4.37 -24.15 8.41
CA ILE A 252 4.65 -24.63 9.76
C ILE A 252 3.49 -25.55 10.17
N ASP A 253 3.82 -26.72 10.72
CA ASP A 253 2.79 -27.60 11.27
C ASP A 253 2.40 -27.13 12.68
N THR A 254 1.37 -26.29 12.73
CA THR A 254 0.89 -25.65 13.95
C THR A 254 0.24 -26.61 14.94
N ARG A 255 -0.04 -27.86 14.53
CA ARG A 255 -0.55 -28.89 15.45
C ARG A 255 0.52 -29.43 16.41
N VAL A 256 1.79 -29.07 16.18
CA VAL A 256 2.96 -29.69 16.84
C VAL A 256 3.87 -28.66 17.53
N THR A 257 3.64 -27.35 17.35
CA THR A 257 4.57 -26.31 17.83
C THR A 257 3.87 -25.25 18.68
N ASP A 258 4.05 -25.34 20.00
CA ASP A 258 3.68 -24.27 20.95
C ASP A 258 4.62 -23.06 20.86
N PHE A 259 5.86 -23.28 20.42
CA PHE A 259 6.90 -22.28 20.26
C PHE A 259 7.59 -22.42 18.91
N LEU A 260 8.04 -21.29 18.37
CA LEU A 260 8.89 -21.21 17.18
C LEU A 260 10.03 -20.24 17.44
N SER A 261 11.23 -20.63 17.04
CA SER A 261 12.41 -19.77 17.06
C SER A 261 12.40 -18.88 15.81
N VAL A 262 12.31 -17.57 16.02
CA VAL A 262 12.30 -16.55 14.96
C VAL A 262 13.51 -15.65 15.06
N VAL A 263 13.95 -15.10 13.92
CA VAL A 263 15.07 -14.18 13.81
C VAL A 263 14.57 -12.82 13.33
N PHE A 264 14.95 -11.76 14.04
CA PHE A 264 14.57 -10.40 13.67
C PHE A 264 15.68 -9.80 12.79
N ASP A 265 15.38 -9.38 11.56
CA ASP A 265 16.33 -8.59 10.74
C ASP A 265 16.33 -7.13 11.21
N VAL A 266 17.06 -6.88 12.30
CA VAL A 266 17.12 -5.58 12.97
C VAL A 266 17.53 -4.46 12.02
N ASN A 267 18.38 -4.73 11.02
CA ASN A 267 18.86 -3.73 10.05
C ASN A 267 17.77 -3.16 9.15
N ARG A 268 16.63 -3.86 9.04
CA ARG A 268 15.44 -3.41 8.32
C ARG A 268 14.47 -2.62 9.20
N GLY A 269 14.66 -2.62 10.52
CA GLY A 269 13.77 -1.97 11.46
C GLY A 269 13.91 -0.45 11.49
N HIS A 270 12.97 0.19 12.20
CA HIS A 270 12.89 1.64 12.35
C HIS A 270 12.80 2.00 13.82
N PHE A 271 13.66 2.89 14.30
CA PHE A 271 13.53 3.48 15.62
C PHE A 271 12.81 4.82 15.53
N PHE A 272 11.78 4.98 16.36
CA PHE A 272 10.96 6.18 16.46
C PHE A 272 11.11 6.83 17.83
N ASN A 273 11.03 8.16 17.85
CA ASN A 273 10.94 8.93 19.07
C ASN A 273 9.54 8.76 19.69
N ILE A 274 9.49 8.32 20.96
CA ILE A 274 8.24 8.01 21.67
C ILE A 274 7.30 9.23 21.83
N SER A 275 7.84 10.45 21.84
CA SER A 275 7.05 11.66 22.12
C SER A 275 6.32 12.21 20.89
N ASN A 276 6.88 12.03 19.69
CA ASN A 276 6.35 12.61 18.46
C ASN A 276 6.20 11.62 17.30
N GLY A 277 6.62 10.37 17.47
CA GLY A 277 6.52 9.32 16.46
C GLY A 277 7.46 9.50 15.26
N ASN A 278 8.35 10.49 15.25
CA ASN A 278 9.29 10.69 14.15
C ASN A 278 10.40 9.65 14.17
N ILE A 279 10.90 9.28 12.99
CA ILE A 279 12.14 8.50 12.86
C ILE A 279 13.31 9.26 13.51
N LEU A 280 14.20 8.54 14.21
CA LEU A 280 15.42 9.09 14.80
C LEU A 280 16.40 9.66 13.76
#